data_AF-E0M2T0-F1
#
_entry.id   AF-E0M2T0-F1
#
_cell.length_a   1.000
_cell.length_b   1.000
_cell.length_c   1.000
_cell.angle_alpha   90.00
_cell.angle_beta   90.00
_cell.angle_gamma   90.00
#
_symmetry.space_group_name_H-M   'P 1'
#
loop_
_entity.id
_entity.type
_entity.pdbx_description
1 polymer ?
#
loop_
_entity_poly.entity_id
_entity_poly.type
_entity_poly.pdbx_seq_one_letter_code
_entity_poly.pdbx_strand_id
1 'polypeptide(L)'
;MGAYAQHEIAEEHRWKQHDAQVDKDEWIRDRAETLKESWPEGVERIRHPLTSYPMAGIGLDTAQDAYAEMVDKICLAQAELDWQDMSWLGQDWAP
;
A
#
# COMPACT_ATOMS: atom_id res chain seq x y z
N MET A 1 -3.26 -46.66 4.16
CA MET A 1 -4.10 -45.50 3.81
C MET A 1 -3.54 -44.24 4.48
N GLY A 2 -2.40 -43.72 4.02
CA GLY A 2 -1.71 -42.61 4.71
C GLY A 2 -1.02 -41.60 3.80
N ALA A 3 -0.81 -41.94 2.52
CA ALA A 3 -0.25 -41.00 1.54
C ALA A 3 -1.24 -39.87 1.20
N TYR A 4 -2.54 -40.16 1.16
CA TYR A 4 -3.58 -39.17 0.87
C TYR A 4 -3.78 -38.17 2.02
N ALA A 5 -3.74 -38.62 3.28
CA ALA A 5 -3.88 -37.73 4.44
C ALA A 5 -2.72 -36.71 4.54
N GLN A 6 -1.50 -37.12 4.18
CA GLN A 6 -0.35 -36.22 4.12
C GLN A 6 -0.48 -35.18 2.99
N HIS A 7 -1.04 -35.59 1.84
CA HIS A 7 -1.33 -34.68 0.72
C HIS A 7 -2.42 -33.66 1.07
N GLU A 8 -3.48 -34.09 1.76
CA GLU A 8 -4.60 -33.25 2.18
C GLU A 8 -4.15 -32.17 3.17
N ILE A 9 -3.32 -32.54 4.15
CA ILE A 9 -2.72 -31.59 5.11
C ILE A 9 -1.80 -30.59 4.39
N ALA A 10 -0.98 -31.06 3.44
CA ALA A 10 -0.09 -30.18 2.67
C ALA A 10 -0.84 -29.24 1.71
N GLU A 11 -2.03 -29.63 1.25
CA GLU A 11 -2.90 -28.78 0.43
C GLU A 11 -3.63 -27.73 1.29
N GLU A 12 -4.15 -28.12 2.46
CA GLU A 12 -4.69 -27.17 3.44
C GLU A 12 -3.67 -26.11 3.86
N HIS A 13 -2.41 -26.50 4.10
CA HIS A 13 -1.36 -25.55 4.46
C HIS A 13 -1.05 -24.57 3.32
N ARG A 14 -1.09 -25.02 2.06
CA ARG A 14 -0.90 -24.15 0.90
C ARG A 14 -2.04 -23.15 0.73
N TRP A 15 -3.28 -23.58 0.94
CA TRP A 15 -4.43 -22.68 0.90
C TRP A 15 -4.39 -21.65 2.02
N LYS A 16 -4.09 -22.07 3.26
CA LYS A 16 -3.93 -21.15 4.40
C LYS A 16 -2.83 -20.11 4.18
N GLN A 17 -1.72 -20.50 3.54
CA GLN A 17 -0.64 -19.56 3.18
C GLN A 17 -1.06 -18.60 2.08
N HIS A 18 -1.81 -19.08 1.09
CA HIS A 18 -2.32 -18.25 0.01
C HIS A 18 -3.33 -17.22 0.53
N ASP A 19 -4.28 -17.64 1.36
CA ASP A 19 -5.30 -16.76 1.94
C ASP A 19 -4.65 -15.68 2.82
N ALA A 20 -3.70 -16.06 3.69
CA ALA A 20 -2.95 -15.09 4.50
C ALA A 20 -2.14 -14.09 3.65
N GLN A 21 -1.73 -14.47 2.43
CA GLN A 21 -1.03 -13.56 1.52
C GLN A 21 -2.00 -12.61 0.80
N VAL A 22 -3.16 -13.11 0.39
CA VAL A 22 -4.24 -12.29 -0.20
C VAL A 22 -4.72 -11.25 0.81
N ASP A 23 -4.97 -11.66 2.04
CA ASP A 23 -5.49 -10.76 3.06
C ASP A 23 -4.46 -9.68 3.45
N LYS A 24 -3.17 -10.04 3.49
CA LYS A 24 -2.08 -9.08 3.66
C LYS A 24 -2.08 -8.04 2.53
N ASP A 25 -2.17 -8.49 1.28
CA ASP A 25 -2.15 -7.60 0.13
C ASP A 25 -3.38 -6.68 0.11
N GLU A 26 -4.55 -7.19 0.53
CA GLU A 26 -5.77 -6.41 0.69
C GLU A 26 -5.63 -5.37 1.81
N TRP A 27 -5.07 -5.73 2.96
CA TRP A 27 -4.82 -4.79 4.05
C TRP A 27 -3.85 -3.67 3.64
N ILE A 28 -2.75 -4.01 2.95
CA ILE A 28 -1.78 -3.02 2.47
C ILE A 28 -2.46 -2.06 1.49
N ARG A 29 -3.33 -2.58 0.62
CA ARG A 29 -4.07 -1.76 -0.34
C ARG A 29 -5.06 -0.82 0.35
N ASP A 30 -5.86 -1.32 1.28
CA ASP A 30 -6.83 -0.51 2.04
C ASP A 30 -6.14 0.58 2.88
N ARG A 31 -5.01 0.22 3.50
CA ARG A 31 -4.16 1.15 4.23
C ARG A 31 -3.57 2.22 3.30
N ALA A 32 -3.09 1.84 2.12
CA ALA A 32 -2.57 2.78 1.14
C ALA A 32 -3.65 3.75 0.66
N GLU A 33 -4.87 3.29 0.37
CA GLU A 33 -5.99 4.16 -0.01
C GLU A 33 -6.37 5.14 1.12
N THR A 34 -6.44 4.65 2.36
CA THR A 34 -6.67 5.52 3.54
C THR A 34 -5.57 6.60 3.67
N LEU A 35 -4.32 6.23 3.41
CA LEU A 35 -3.22 7.20 3.42
C LEU A 35 -3.36 8.21 2.28
N LYS A 36 -3.75 7.78 1.07
CA LYS A 36 -3.97 8.69 -0.08
C LYS A 36 -5.03 9.73 0.21
N GLU A 37 -6.11 9.39 0.92
CA GLU A 37 -7.16 10.37 1.31
C GLU A 37 -6.61 11.54 2.14
N SER A 38 -5.51 11.32 2.87
CA SER A 38 -4.86 12.39 3.66
C SER A 38 -3.99 13.33 2.82
N TRP A 39 -3.67 12.96 1.58
CA TRP A 39 -2.86 13.79 0.69
C TRP A 39 -3.71 14.85 -0.01
N PRO A 40 -3.15 16.05 -0.24
CA PRO A 40 -3.84 17.07 -1.02
C PRO A 40 -4.00 16.61 -2.48
N GLU A 41 -5.21 16.73 -3.02
CA GLU A 41 -5.57 16.31 -4.40
C GLU A 41 -4.78 17.02 -5.51
N GLY A 42 -4.17 18.18 -5.23
CA GLY A 42 -3.54 19.01 -6.26
C GLY A 42 -2.11 19.39 -5.92
N VAL A 43 -1.20 19.23 -6.90
CA VAL A 43 0.21 19.66 -6.83
C VAL A 43 0.35 21.14 -6.48
N GLU A 44 -0.63 21.93 -6.89
CA GLU A 44 -0.70 23.37 -6.60
C GLU A 44 -0.80 23.69 -5.10
N ARG A 45 -1.33 22.77 -4.27
CA ARG A 45 -1.35 22.94 -2.81
C ARG A 45 0.00 22.72 -2.15
N ILE A 46 0.90 21.98 -2.80
CA ILE A 46 2.28 21.76 -2.33
C ILE A 46 3.18 22.92 -2.74
N ARG A 47 2.76 23.73 -3.72
CA ARG A 47 3.50 24.90 -4.16
C ARG A 47 3.71 25.86 -3.00
N HIS A 48 4.96 26.06 -2.62
CA HIS A 48 5.33 27.04 -1.61
C HIS A 48 4.99 28.46 -2.09
N PRO A 49 4.28 29.29 -1.32
CA PRO A 49 3.89 30.63 -1.76
C PRO A 49 5.08 31.58 -2.01
N LEU A 50 6.30 31.22 -1.54
CA LEU A 50 7.52 32.01 -1.75
C LEU A 50 8.36 31.64 -2.98
N THR A 51 8.00 30.62 -3.78
CA THR A 51 8.72 30.39 -5.04
C THR A 51 8.26 31.40 -6.08
N SER A 52 9.04 32.48 -6.20
CA SER A 52 8.85 33.63 -7.10
C SER A 52 8.85 33.30 -8.61
N TYR A 53 9.05 32.03 -8.98
CA TYR A 53 9.03 31.60 -10.38
C TYR A 53 7.69 30.94 -10.74
N PRO A 54 7.02 31.39 -11.81
CA PRO A 54 5.85 30.69 -12.33
C PRO A 54 6.32 29.36 -12.95
N MET A 55 6.26 28.27 -12.17
CA MET A 55 6.40 26.93 -12.72
C MET A 55 5.12 26.58 -13.49
N ALA A 56 5.01 27.10 -14.70
CA ALA A 56 3.87 26.83 -15.60
C ALA A 56 3.67 25.33 -15.89
N GLY A 57 4.72 24.51 -15.68
CA GLY A 57 4.64 23.06 -15.84
C GLY A 57 3.87 22.33 -14.74
N ILE A 58 3.61 22.92 -13.58
CA ILE A 58 2.88 22.27 -12.47
C ILE A 58 1.39 22.10 -12.80
N GLY A 59 0.83 23.03 -13.57
CA GLY A 59 -0.57 22.97 -14.00
C GLY A 59 -0.81 22.06 -15.21
N LEU A 60 0.22 21.40 -15.74
CA LEU A 60 0.06 20.42 -16.81
C LEU A 60 -0.43 19.10 -16.24
N ASP A 61 -1.28 18.40 -16.99
CA ASP A 61 -1.78 17.06 -16.63
C ASP A 61 -0.62 16.10 -16.33
N THR A 62 0.50 16.21 -17.06
CA THR A 62 1.71 15.38 -16.82
C THR A 62 2.32 15.57 -15.42
N ALA A 63 2.23 16.77 -14.85
CA ALA A 63 2.71 17.03 -13.49
C ALA A 63 1.73 16.51 -12.44
N GLN A 64 0.43 16.53 -12.72
CA GLN A 64 -0.59 15.94 -11.86
C GLN A 64 -0.47 14.41 -11.84
N ASP A 65 -0.27 13.79 -13.01
CA ASP A 65 -0.05 12.34 -13.12
C ASP A 65 1.21 11.90 -12.36
N ALA A 66 2.33 12.61 -12.54
CA ALA A 66 3.58 12.32 -11.84
C ALA A 66 3.44 12.47 -10.31
N TYR A 67 2.63 13.43 -9.87
CA TYR A 67 2.32 13.60 -8.45
C TYR A 67 1.44 12.46 -7.91
N ALA A 68 0.39 12.07 -8.63
CA ALA A 68 -0.43 10.93 -8.25
C ALA A 68 0.42 9.65 -8.14
N GLU A 69 1.31 9.39 -9.11
CA GLU A 69 2.23 8.25 -9.06
C GLU A 69 3.19 8.31 -7.86
N MET A 70 3.66 9.51 -7.51
CA MET A 70 4.51 9.71 -6.33
C MET A 70 3.73 9.41 -5.04
N VAL A 71 2.53 9.96 -4.89
CA VAL A 71 1.67 9.73 -3.72
C VAL A 71 1.36 8.24 -3.57
N ASP A 72 1.02 7.57 -4.66
CA ASP A 72 0.75 6.13 -4.68
C ASP A 72 1.95 5.32 -4.17
N LYS A 73 3.15 5.60 -4.68
CA LYS A 73 4.38 4.91 -4.27
C LYS A 73 4.71 5.14 -2.79
N ILE A 74 4.52 6.37 -2.30
CA ILE A 74 4.78 6.70 -0.89
C ILE A 74 3.76 6.00 0.01
N CYS A 75 2.48 6.01 -0.35
CA CYS A 75 1.43 5.38 0.44
C CYS A 75 1.60 3.87 0.50
N LEU A 76 1.98 3.22 -0.61
CA LEU A 76 2.30 1.79 -0.63
C LEU A 76 3.52 1.46 0.24
N ALA A 77 4.61 2.22 0.11
CA ALA A 77 5.81 2.01 0.92
C ALA A 77 5.53 2.23 2.43
N GLN A 78 4.69 3.20 2.77
CA GLN A 78 4.29 3.44 4.16
C GLN A 78 3.37 2.33 4.68
N ALA A 79 2.43 1.83 3.88
CA ALA A 79 1.58 0.70 4.24
C ALA A 79 2.40 -0.58 4.45
N GLU A 80 3.44 -0.82 3.64
CA GLU A 80 4.37 -1.93 3.86
C GLU A 80 5.17 -1.79 5.17
N LEU A 81 5.62 -0.58 5.51
CA LEU A 81 6.28 -0.31 6.80
C LEU A 81 5.32 -0.50 7.97
N ASP A 82 4.10 0.02 7.89
CA ASP A 82 3.07 -0.16 8.92
C ASP A 82 2.75 -1.65 9.14
N TRP A 83 2.73 -2.45 8.06
CA TRP A 83 2.58 -3.90 8.15
C TRP A 83 3.78 -4.58 8.82
N GLN A 84 5.00 -4.18 8.45
CA GLN A 84 6.22 -4.71 9.08
C GLN A 84 6.28 -4.37 10.58
N ASP A 85 5.86 -3.16 10.96
CA ASP A 85 5.79 -2.73 12.36
C ASP A 85 4.74 -3.52 13.15
N MET A 86 3.55 -3.78 12.57
CA MET A 86 2.55 -4.66 13.20
C MET A 86 3.06 -6.09 13.35
N SER A 87 3.73 -6.62 12.32
CA SER A 87 4.34 -7.95 12.35
C SER A 87 5.47 -8.03 13.39
N TRP A 88 6.21 -6.94 13.61
CA TRP A 88 7.32 -6.88 14.59
C TRP A 88 6.81 -6.72 16.03
N LEU A 89 5.70 -6.01 16.23
CA LEU A 89 5.06 -5.83 17.54
C LEU A 89 4.36 -7.09 18.07
N GLY A 90 4.35 -8.19 17.31
CA GLY A 90 3.71 -9.44 17.72
C GLY A 90 2.20 -9.32 17.89
N GLN A 91 1.58 -8.29 17.30
CA GLN A 91 0.15 -8.36 17.01
C GLN A 91 0.02 -9.38 15.89
N ASP A 92 -0.23 -10.63 16.27
CA ASP A 92 -0.73 -11.63 15.35
C ASP A 92 -1.95 -11.02 14.65
N TRP A 93 -1.75 -10.61 13.40
CA TRP A 93 -2.82 -10.11 12.56
C TRP A 93 -3.84 -11.26 12.45
N ALA A 94 -4.99 -11.06 13.08
CA ALA A 94 -6.11 -11.96 13.06
C ALA A 94 -7.19 -11.32 12.18
N PRO A 95 -7.62 -11.98 11.08
CA PRO A 95 -8.72 -11.49 10.26
C PRO A 95 -10.05 -11.42 11.02
#